data_AF-A0A7W5V2I1-F1
#
_entry.id   AF-A0A7W5V2I1-F1
#
_cell.length_a   1.000
_cell.length_b   1.000
_cell.length_c   1.000
_cell.angle_alpha   90.00
_cell.angle_beta   90.00
_cell.angle_gamma   90.00
#
_symmetry.space_group_name_H-M   'P 1'
#
loop_
_entity.id
_entity.type
_entity.pdbx_description
1 polymer ?
#
loop_
_entity_poly.entity_id
_entity_poly.type
_entity_poly.pdbx_seq_one_letter_code
_entity_poly.pdbx_strand_id
1 'polypeptide(L)'
;MPQTSEEESLGALVAQASNHISTLVRSEIELAKAELRFDAKRVGTAAGLFAAAAFMAHLCLILASFAIAYVLVEVGLPQWLAFTIVTVFYLLVAALLVFLGTRRLKGLAAMKRTTRSLKGLKEIATPEGELVKPDA
;
A
#
# COMPACT_ATOMS: atom_id res chain seq x y z
N MET A 1 12.96 7.69 65.67
CA MET A 1 13.35 6.43 65.02
C MET A 1 14.05 6.79 63.71
N PRO A 2 15.30 6.38 63.47
CA PRO A 2 16.00 6.69 62.23
C PRO A 2 15.37 5.88 61.09
N GLN A 3 14.90 6.57 60.05
CA GLN A 3 14.33 5.94 58.85
C GLN A 3 15.50 5.47 57.97
N THR A 4 15.49 4.19 57.61
CA THR A 4 16.57 3.48 56.90
C THR A 4 16.69 3.93 55.45
N SER A 5 17.84 4.50 55.08
CA SER A 5 18.18 5.03 53.75
C SER A 5 18.27 3.98 52.63
N GLU A 6 18.13 2.69 52.93
CA GLU A 6 18.26 1.60 51.95
C GLU A 6 17.00 1.38 51.10
N GLU A 7 15.81 1.54 51.68
CA GLU A 7 14.52 1.40 50.98
C GLU A 7 14.25 2.55 50.00
N GLU A 8 14.78 3.74 50.28
CA GLU A 8 14.74 4.91 49.38
C GLU A 8 15.61 4.69 48.12
N SER A 9 16.63 3.82 48.19
CA SER A 9 17.59 3.58 47.10
C SER A 9 17.12 2.54 46.07
N LEU A 10 16.47 1.47 46.51
CA LEU A 10 15.94 0.41 45.64
C LEU A 10 14.74 0.91 44.82
N GLY A 11 13.86 1.68 45.46
CA GLY A 11 12.76 2.37 44.78
C GLY A 11 13.27 3.39 43.75
N ALA A 12 14.33 4.15 44.08
CA ALA A 12 14.96 5.09 43.16
C ALA A 12 15.62 4.40 41.96
N LEU A 13 16.31 3.26 42.15
CA LEU A 13 16.90 2.48 41.04
C LEU A 13 15.83 1.92 40.09
N VAL A 14 14.74 1.38 40.64
CA VAL A 14 13.64 0.84 39.83
C VAL A 14 12.94 1.96 39.05
N ALA A 15 12.73 3.12 39.67
CA ALA A 15 12.19 4.30 39.00
C ALA A 15 13.13 4.80 37.87
N GLN A 16 14.45 4.82 38.11
CA GLN A 16 15.44 5.23 37.11
C GLN A 16 15.51 4.25 35.93
N ALA A 17 15.51 2.94 36.19
CA ALA A 17 15.47 1.91 35.16
C ALA A 17 14.19 2.00 34.31
N SER A 18 13.04 2.22 34.96
CA SER A 18 11.74 2.40 34.28
C SER A 18 11.74 3.64 33.37
N ASN A 19 12.38 4.73 33.82
CA ASN A 19 12.55 5.94 33.02
C ASN A 19 13.49 5.72 31.81
N HIS A 20 14.57 4.96 31.95
CA HIS A 20 15.46 4.62 30.83
C HIS A 20 14.76 3.77 29.77
N ILE A 21 14.00 2.75 30.18
CA ILE A 21 13.19 1.92 29.26
C ILE A 21 12.17 2.79 28.53
N SER A 22 11.46 3.66 29.26
CA SER A 22 10.50 4.59 28.66
C SER A 22 11.15 5.52 27.62
N THR A 23 12.38 5.95 27.89
CA THR A 23 13.16 6.80 26.98
C THR A 23 13.60 6.03 25.73
N LEU A 24 14.05 4.78 25.87
CA LEU A 24 14.40 3.92 24.74
C LEU A 24 13.20 3.66 23.83
N VAL A 25 12.05 3.26 24.41
CA VAL A 25 10.82 3.04 23.65
C VAL A 25 10.41 4.30 22.89
N ARG A 26 10.47 5.47 23.54
CA ARG A 26 10.18 6.75 22.89
C ARG A 26 11.14 7.00 21.71
N SER A 27 12.42 6.72 21.89
CA SER A 27 13.43 6.94 20.85
C SER A 27 13.26 6.00 19.66
N GLU A 28 12.91 4.73 19.88
CA GLU A 28 12.61 3.79 18.80
C GLU A 28 11.37 4.22 18.01
N ILE A 29 10.34 4.72 18.69
CA ILE A 29 9.14 5.25 18.02
C ILE A 29 9.50 6.48 17.17
N GLU A 30 10.31 7.40 17.70
CA GLU A 30 10.74 8.58 16.93
C GLU A 30 11.64 8.18 15.74
N LEU A 31 12.50 7.18 15.90
CA LEU A 31 13.33 6.64 14.81
C LEU A 31 12.47 5.97 13.74
N ALA A 32 11.56 5.06 14.13
CA ALA A 32 10.64 4.39 13.22
C ALA A 32 9.76 5.42 12.49
N LYS A 33 9.32 6.48 13.18
CA LYS A 33 8.58 7.58 12.57
C LYS A 33 9.43 8.38 11.58
N ALA A 34 10.71 8.60 11.88
CA ALA A 34 11.64 9.27 10.97
C ALA A 34 11.89 8.42 9.71
N GLU A 35 12.09 7.12 9.86
CA GLU A 35 12.27 6.17 8.76
C GLU A 35 11.02 6.08 7.89
N LEU A 36 9.84 5.93 8.52
CA LEU A 36 8.55 5.96 7.81
C LEU A 36 8.33 7.25 7.03
N ARG A 37 8.71 8.42 7.58
CA ARG A 37 8.62 9.70 6.87
C ARG A 37 9.58 9.76 5.68
N PHE A 38 10.80 9.26 5.85
CA PHE A 38 11.80 9.20 4.79
C PHE A 38 11.34 8.30 3.64
N ASP A 39 10.83 7.10 3.97
CA ASP A 39 10.27 6.17 3.00
C ASP A 39 9.02 6.70 2.33
N ALA A 40 8.10 7.30 3.09
CA ALA A 40 6.90 7.93 2.54
C ALA A 40 7.26 9.03 1.54
N LYS A 41 8.30 9.85 1.82
CA LYS A 41 8.78 10.87 0.88
C LYS A 41 9.34 10.22 -0.39
N ARG A 42 10.19 9.20 -0.28
CA ARG A 42 10.76 8.50 -1.44
C ARG A 42 9.69 7.84 -2.29
N VAL A 43 8.76 7.12 -1.67
CA VAL A 43 7.62 6.50 -2.34
C VAL A 43 6.74 7.56 -2.99
N GLY A 44 6.48 8.67 -2.29
CA GLY A 44 5.70 9.80 -2.83
C GLY A 44 6.35 10.44 -4.05
N THR A 45 7.65 10.71 -4.01
CA THR A 45 8.40 11.24 -5.15
C THR A 45 8.42 10.25 -6.31
N ALA A 46 8.69 8.97 -6.05
CA ALA A 46 8.69 7.93 -7.07
C ALA A 46 7.30 7.79 -7.72
N ALA A 47 6.23 7.74 -6.92
CA ALA A 47 4.86 7.68 -7.42
C ALA A 47 4.52 8.90 -8.28
N GLY A 48 4.94 10.11 -7.86
CA GLY A 48 4.78 11.33 -8.65
C GLY A 48 5.51 11.26 -10.00
N LEU A 49 6.77 10.81 -10.01
CA LEU A 49 7.55 10.64 -11.24
C LEU A 49 6.94 9.59 -12.17
N PHE A 50 6.50 8.44 -11.64
CA PHE A 50 5.83 7.41 -12.43
C PHE A 50 4.48 7.87 -12.97
N ALA A 51 3.72 8.65 -12.21
CA ALA A 51 2.47 9.25 -12.69
C ALA A 51 2.73 10.24 -13.83
N ALA A 52 3.72 11.11 -13.69
CA ALA A 52 4.13 12.04 -14.75
C ALA A 52 4.62 11.29 -16.00
N ALA A 53 5.46 10.26 -15.83
CA ALA A 53 5.94 9.43 -16.93
C ALA A 53 4.79 8.69 -17.64
N ALA A 54 3.83 8.13 -16.89
CA ALA A 54 2.66 7.48 -17.46
C ALA A 54 1.78 8.48 -18.24
N PHE A 55 1.60 9.68 -17.71
CA PHE A 55 0.87 10.75 -18.41
C PHE A 55 1.57 11.17 -19.70
N MET A 56 2.88 11.41 -19.67
CA MET A 56 3.67 11.75 -20.86
C MET A 56 3.63 10.62 -21.90
N ALA A 57 3.79 9.37 -21.46
CA ALA A 57 3.68 8.21 -22.34
C ALA A 57 2.28 8.12 -22.98
N HIS A 58 1.22 8.45 -22.24
CA HIS A 58 -0.14 8.49 -22.78
C HIS A 58 -0.32 9.57 -23.85
N LEU A 59 0.24 10.77 -23.64
CA LEU A 59 0.25 11.82 -24.68
C LEU A 59 1.02 11.39 -25.92
N CYS A 60 2.20 10.79 -25.75
CA CYS A 60 2.97 10.23 -26.86
C CYS A 60 2.19 9.14 -27.61
N LEU A 61 1.46 8.28 -26.89
CA LEU A 61 0.62 7.25 -27.49
C LEU A 61 -0.49 7.86 -28.36
N ILE A 62 -1.15 8.93 -27.89
CA ILE A 62 -2.16 9.65 -28.68
C ILE A 62 -1.53 10.17 -29.98
N LEU A 63 -0.41 10.91 -29.88
CA LEU A 63 0.27 11.45 -31.06
C LEU A 63 0.76 10.36 -32.01
N ALA A 64 1.33 9.28 -31.48
CA ALA A 64 1.76 8.13 -32.27
C ALA A 64 0.59 7.46 -32.99
N SER A 65 -0.61 7.44 -32.39
CA SER A 65 -1.82 6.90 -33.03
C SER A 65 -2.17 7.67 -34.30
N PHE A 66 -2.13 9.00 -34.26
CA PHE A 66 -2.33 9.83 -35.44
C PHE A 66 -1.21 9.61 -36.46
N ALA A 67 0.05 9.58 -36.01
CA ALA A 67 1.19 9.36 -36.91
C ALA A 67 1.07 8.03 -37.67
N ILE A 68 0.75 6.93 -36.97
CA ILE A 68 0.54 5.61 -37.59
C ILE A 68 -0.65 5.64 -38.55
N ALA A 69 -1.77 6.26 -38.16
CA ALA A 69 -2.93 6.37 -39.02
C ALA A 69 -2.62 7.13 -40.32
N TYR A 70 -1.88 8.23 -40.24
CA TYR A 70 -1.48 8.99 -41.44
C TYR A 70 -0.50 8.21 -42.31
N VAL A 71 0.45 7.48 -41.74
CA VAL A 71 1.33 6.58 -42.51
C VAL A 71 0.51 5.51 -43.25
N LEU A 72 -0.51 4.94 -42.62
CA LEU A 72 -1.41 3.98 -43.28
C LEU A 72 -2.19 4.63 -44.44
N VAL A 73 -2.61 5.89 -44.29
CA VAL A 73 -3.27 6.64 -45.36
C VAL A 73 -2.32 6.85 -46.55
N GLU A 74 -1.07 7.21 -46.31
CA GLU A 74 -0.05 7.38 -47.37
C GLU A 74 0.22 6.09 -48.16
N VAL A 75 0.02 4.91 -47.55
CA VAL A 75 0.13 3.61 -48.22
C VAL A 75 -1.10 3.31 -49.11
N GLY A 76 -2.08 4.20 -49.15
CA GLY A 76 -3.27 4.13 -50.02
C GLY A 76 -4.54 3.67 -49.31
N LEU A 77 -4.54 3.53 -47.97
CA LEU A 77 -5.77 3.22 -47.24
C LEU A 77 -6.67 4.47 -47.14
N PRO A 78 -8.00 4.32 -47.24
CA PRO A 78 -8.91 5.41 -46.95
C PRO A 78 -8.80 5.80 -45.47
N GLN A 79 -8.90 7.10 -45.18
CA GLN A 79 -8.70 7.66 -43.84
C GLN A 79 -9.50 6.93 -42.76
N TRP A 80 -10.79 6.67 -42.99
CA TRP A 80 -11.64 5.99 -42.01
C TRP A 80 -11.11 4.58 -41.65
N LEU A 81 -10.57 3.84 -42.62
CA LEU A 81 -10.07 2.48 -42.40
C LEU A 81 -8.74 2.50 -41.65
N ALA A 82 -7.85 3.45 -41.96
CA ALA A 82 -6.58 3.62 -41.27
C ALA A 82 -6.79 3.85 -39.76
N PHE A 83 -7.67 4.78 -39.39
CA PHE A 83 -8.00 5.03 -37.98
C PHE A 83 -8.69 3.83 -37.32
N THR A 84 -9.59 3.14 -38.04
CA THR A 84 -10.27 1.93 -37.54
C THR A 84 -9.28 0.82 -37.22
N ILE A 85 -8.26 0.60 -38.05
CA ILE A 85 -7.22 -0.41 -37.80
C ILE A 85 -6.46 -0.11 -36.52
N VAL A 86 -6.04 1.14 -36.31
CA VAL A 86 -5.33 1.56 -35.09
C VAL A 86 -6.24 1.39 -33.85
N THR A 87 -7.52 1.73 -33.96
CA THR A 87 -8.49 1.51 -32.87
C THR A 87 -8.65 0.04 -32.54
N VAL A 88 -8.84 -0.84 -33.54
CA VAL A 88 -8.98 -2.28 -33.32
C VAL A 88 -7.73 -2.86 -32.69
N PHE A 89 -6.53 -2.43 -33.10
CA PHE A 89 -5.28 -2.82 -32.46
C PHE A 89 -5.29 -2.51 -30.96
N TYR A 90 -5.67 -1.29 -30.56
CA TYR A 90 -5.76 -0.95 -29.13
C TYR A 90 -6.83 -1.73 -28.39
N LEU A 91 -7.97 -2.04 -29.00
CA LEU A 91 -8.99 -2.89 -28.40
C LEU A 91 -8.46 -4.30 -28.13
N LEU A 92 -7.67 -4.87 -29.04
CA LEU A 92 -7.04 -6.17 -28.84
C LEU A 92 -6.01 -6.13 -27.70
N VAL A 93 -5.17 -5.09 -27.65
CA VAL A 93 -4.21 -4.90 -26.55
C VAL A 93 -4.95 -4.72 -25.22
N ALA A 94 -6.02 -3.93 -25.17
CA ALA A 94 -6.83 -3.72 -23.98
C ALA A 94 -7.50 -5.02 -23.50
N ALA A 95 -8.09 -5.80 -24.41
CA ALA A 95 -8.67 -7.10 -24.10
C ALA A 95 -7.63 -8.07 -23.51
N LEU A 96 -6.42 -8.09 -24.10
CA LEU A 96 -5.31 -8.90 -23.59
C LEU A 96 -4.87 -8.45 -22.19
N LEU A 97 -4.72 -7.14 -21.95
CA LEU A 97 -4.35 -6.61 -20.63
C LEU A 97 -5.40 -6.92 -19.57
N VAL A 98 -6.70 -6.78 -19.89
CA VAL A 98 -7.80 -7.16 -18.99
C VAL A 98 -7.76 -8.66 -18.70
N PHE A 99 -7.52 -9.49 -19.71
CA PHE A 99 -7.41 -10.94 -19.54
C PHE A 99 -6.24 -11.33 -18.63
N LEU A 100 -5.04 -10.77 -18.84
CA LEU A 100 -3.88 -11.03 -17.99
C LEU A 100 -4.07 -10.47 -16.58
N GLY A 101 -4.62 -9.27 -16.47
CA GLY A 101 -4.90 -8.59 -15.21
C GLY A 101 -5.86 -9.40 -14.34
N THR A 102 -6.98 -9.83 -14.89
CA THR A 102 -7.96 -10.67 -14.17
C THR A 102 -7.35 -12.01 -13.74
N ARG A 103 -6.48 -12.63 -14.55
CA ARG A 103 -5.78 -13.87 -14.17
C ARG A 103 -4.81 -13.66 -13.01
N ARG A 104 -4.08 -12.54 -12.98
CA ARG A 104 -3.19 -12.19 -11.84
C ARG A 104 -3.97 -11.86 -10.58
N LEU A 105 -5.08 -11.12 -10.68
CA LEU A 105 -5.93 -10.77 -9.54
C LEU A 105 -6.60 -12.01 -8.90
N LYS A 106 -6.94 -13.03 -9.69
CA LYS A 106 -7.45 -14.31 -9.16
C LYS A 106 -6.45 -15.00 -8.22
N GLY A 107 -5.14 -14.87 -8.46
CA GLY A 107 -4.11 -15.37 -7.55
C GLY A 107 -4.08 -14.61 -6.20
N LEU A 108 -4.31 -13.29 -6.24
CA LEU A 108 -4.34 -12.45 -5.03
C LEU A 108 -5.60 -12.64 -4.18
N ALA A 109 -6.69 -13.16 -4.76
CA ALA A 109 -7.90 -13.51 -4.00
C ALA A 109 -7.63 -14.56 -2.90
N ALA A 110 -6.57 -15.38 -3.02
CA ALA A 110 -6.13 -16.28 -1.97
C ALA A 110 -5.71 -15.53 -0.69
N MET A 111 -5.07 -14.37 -0.82
CA MET A 111 -4.64 -13.53 0.32
C MET A 111 -5.83 -12.98 1.12
N LYS A 112 -6.97 -12.71 0.45
CA LYS A 112 -8.21 -12.27 1.13
C LYS A 112 -8.76 -13.32 2.10
N ARG A 113 -8.56 -14.62 1.84
CA ARG A 113 -8.94 -15.69 2.78
C ARG A 113 -8.07 -15.63 4.05
N THR A 114 -6.79 -15.30 3.91
CA THR A 114 -5.87 -15.13 5.03
C THR A 114 -6.27 -13.92 5.89
N THR A 115 -6.59 -12.77 5.30
CA THR A 115 -7.07 -11.59 6.05
C THR A 115 -8.41 -11.85 6.75
N ARG A 116 -9.29 -12.67 6.16
CA ARG A 116 -10.56 -13.09 6.80
C ARG A 116 -10.31 -13.97 8.02
N SER A 117 -9.32 -14.85 7.94
CA SER A 117 -8.90 -15.70 9.06
C SER A 117 -8.36 -14.86 10.23
N LEU A 118 -7.57 -13.82 9.94
CA LEU A 118 -7.08 -12.87 10.95
C LEU A 118 -8.20 -12.02 11.58
N LYS A 119 -9.23 -11.64 10.80
CA LYS A 119 -10.42 -10.96 11.35
C LYS A 119 -11.23 -11.84 12.29
N GLY A 120 -11.43 -13.12 11.95
CA GLY A 120 -12.11 -14.08 12.81
C GLY A 120 -11.37 -14.32 14.13
N LEU A 121 -10.03 -14.34 14.10
CA LEU A 121 -9.22 -14.43 15.33
C LEU A 121 -9.35 -13.19 16.22
N LYS A 122 -9.46 -11.98 15.62
CA LYS A 122 -9.71 -10.75 16.38
C LYS A 122 -11.09 -10.73 17.02
N GLU A 123 -12.10 -11.25 16.33
CA GLU A 123 -13.48 -11.37 16.83
C GLU A 123 -13.56 -12.35 18.01
N ILE A 124 -12.84 -13.48 17.94
CA ILE A 124 -12.74 -14.46 19.04
C ILE A 124 -11.94 -13.88 20.23
N ALA A 125 -10.91 -13.08 19.98
CA ALA A 125 -10.09 -12.46 21.02
C ALA A 125 -10.73 -11.24 21.69
N THR A 126 -11.88 -10.76 21.20
CA THR A 126 -12.62 -9.64 21.78
C THR A 126 -14.00 -10.14 22.25
N PRO A 127 -14.11 -10.89 23.36
CA PRO A 127 -15.40 -11.20 23.93
C PRO A 127 -15.95 -9.93 24.57
N GLU A 128 -16.91 -9.29 23.90
CA GLU A 128 -17.79 -8.35 24.60
C GLU A 128 -18.57 -9.11 25.67
N GLY A 129 -18.20 -8.88 26.93
CA GLY A 129 -19.17 -8.58 27.98
C GLY A 129 -20.35 -9.53 28.20
N GLU A 130 -20.22 -10.83 27.93
CA GLU A 130 -21.23 -11.79 28.41
C GLU A 130 -20.99 -12.06 29.89
N LEU A 131 -21.66 -11.21 30.68
CA LEU A 131 -21.88 -11.32 32.10
C LEU A 131 -22.31 -12.76 32.43
N VAL A 132 -21.37 -13.52 33.02
CA VAL A 132 -21.69 -14.68 33.85
C VAL A 132 -22.54 -14.15 35.01
N LYS A 133 -23.86 -14.23 34.84
CA LYS A 133 -24.83 -14.00 35.90
C LYS A 133 -24.72 -15.19 36.86
N PRO A 134 -24.31 -14.99 38.12
CA PRO A 134 -24.31 -16.07 39.10
C PRO A 134 -25.75 -16.55 39.32
N ASP A 135 -25.86 -17.86 39.28
CA ASP A 135 -26.98 -18.72 39.59
C ASP A 135 -27.64 -18.36 40.93
N ALA A 136 -28.97 -18.38 40.91
CA ALA A 136 -29.85 -18.20 42.06
C ALA A 136 -30.44 -19.55 42.49
#